data_AF-A0A2H0P1E5-F1
#
_entry.id   AF-A0A2H0P1E5-F1
#
_cell.length_a   1.000
_cell.length_b   1.000
_cell.length_c   1.000
_cell.angle_alpha   90.00
_cell.angle_beta   90.00
_cell.angle_gamma   90.00
#
_symmetry.space_group_name_H-M   'P 1'
#
loop_
_entity.id
_entity.type
_entity.pdbx_description
1 polymer ?
#
loop_
_entity_poly.entity_id
_entity_poly.type
_entity_poly.pdbx_seq_one_letter_code
_entity_poly.pdbx_strand_id
1 'polypeptide(L)'
;MKDKIELLMEETGCDRGEAELALEMCGYEVEEAVRQIPRLLNDICALKGKFVRPAQNQHGLFLVVLNLKSRKVLRARAVMSYDPAVCAVELDAEWFAFEKHLYGCRLWDGSLPAESLEVEQRLAAHFRACEPAVFDRLRTAEADDVTAELTAPLRAHFRDQGLSLRLKKDILDLGQFQSLRKVPAPSAKRGKPSLGAPPEEDLLVLKITLEEDLEGVPAAELRAGDMVFARVVDGRDIAQYLARLFGGLTASGPVPIEVPVEAIESSPAGTLARVRFAVGVAGDAVVPGDKLYKAERGAAHNRGDGSWWRRFFKG
;
A
#
# COMPACT_ATOMS: atom_id res chain seq x y z
N MET A 1 3.33 27.22 26.10
CA MET A 1 3.51 25.79 26.42
C MET A 1 2.21 25.03 26.13
N LYS A 2 1.07 25.42 26.71
CA LYS A 2 -0.27 24.90 26.34
C LYS A 2 -0.59 25.03 24.84
N ASP A 3 -0.32 26.18 24.24
CA ASP A 3 -0.60 26.42 22.81
C ASP A 3 0.20 25.49 21.87
N LYS A 4 1.43 25.12 22.24
CA LYS A 4 2.26 24.19 21.44
C LYS A 4 1.77 22.75 21.53
N ILE A 5 1.23 22.36 22.69
CA ILE A 5 0.66 21.04 22.93
C ILE A 5 -0.66 20.91 22.16
N GLU A 6 -1.53 21.92 22.25
CA GLU A 6 -2.80 21.94 21.50
C GLU A 6 -2.56 21.91 19.98
N LEU A 7 -1.61 22.69 19.48
CA LEU A 7 -1.21 22.65 18.07
C LEU A 7 -0.69 21.27 17.65
N LEU A 8 0.13 20.61 18.49
CA LEU A 8 0.61 19.25 18.22
C LEU A 8 -0.53 18.24 18.14
N MET A 9 -1.48 18.34 19.07
CA MET A 9 -2.64 17.46 19.15
C MET A 9 -3.55 17.63 17.93
N GLU A 10 -3.75 18.87 17.45
CA GLU A 10 -4.53 19.16 16.24
C GLU A 10 -3.85 18.61 14.98
N GLU A 11 -2.54 18.80 14.82
CA GLU A 11 -1.79 18.41 13.62
C GLU A 11 -1.53 16.91 13.53
N THR A 12 -1.39 16.21 14.67
CA THR A 12 -0.98 14.79 14.68
C THR A 12 -2.04 13.84 15.24
N GLY A 13 -3.12 14.37 15.84
CA GLY A 13 -4.16 13.58 16.49
C GLY A 13 -3.65 12.77 17.69
N CYS A 14 -2.50 13.15 18.27
CA CYS A 14 -1.97 12.56 19.50
C CYS A 14 -2.73 13.04 20.74
N ASP A 15 -2.71 12.24 21.80
CA ASP A 15 -3.27 12.67 23.06
C ASP A 15 -2.35 13.70 23.75
N ARG A 16 -2.87 14.37 24.78
CA ARG A 16 -2.14 15.43 25.48
C ARG A 16 -0.83 14.93 26.12
N GLY A 17 -0.80 13.70 26.63
CA GLY A 17 0.37 13.13 27.25
C GLY A 17 1.45 12.76 26.22
N GLU A 18 1.03 12.22 25.08
CA GLU A 18 1.87 11.94 23.91
C GLU A 18 2.48 13.23 23.36
N ALA A 19 1.69 14.31 23.25
CA ALA A 19 2.15 15.61 22.81
C ALA A 19 3.16 16.27 23.77
N GLU A 20 2.88 16.19 25.08
CA GLU A 20 3.77 16.69 26.13
C GLU A 20 5.11 15.94 26.11
N LEU A 21 5.08 14.61 26.02
CA LEU A 21 6.27 13.76 25.96
C LEU A 21 7.10 14.03 24.69
N ALA A 22 6.46 14.13 23.53
CA ALA A 22 7.16 14.39 22.26
C ALA A 22 7.85 15.76 22.26
N LEU A 23 7.20 16.78 22.83
CA LEU A 23 7.78 18.12 22.97
C LEU A 23 8.95 18.14 23.96
N GLU A 24 8.85 17.44 25.09
CA GLU A 24 9.97 17.33 26.04
C GLU A 24 11.19 16.65 25.42
N MET A 25 10.98 15.58 24.66
CA MET A 25 12.06 14.85 23.98
C MET A 25 12.72 15.65 22.85
N CYS A 26 12.00 16.59 22.23
CA CYS A 26 12.46 17.39 21.09
C CYS A 26 12.84 18.84 21.48
N GLY A 27 13.09 19.13 22.76
CA GLY A 27 13.50 20.47 23.20
C GLY A 27 12.44 21.55 22.96
N TYR A 28 11.16 21.17 22.94
CA TYR A 28 9.99 22.01 22.65
C TYR A 28 9.96 22.60 21.23
N GLU A 29 10.66 21.98 20.29
CA GLU A 29 10.53 22.26 18.86
C GLU A 29 9.37 21.45 18.26
N VAL A 30 8.35 22.18 17.78
CA VAL A 30 7.09 21.61 17.28
C VAL A 30 7.31 20.80 16.00
N GLU A 31 8.12 21.28 15.05
CA GLU A 31 8.37 20.58 13.79
C GLU A 31 9.06 19.24 14.00
N GLU A 32 10.04 19.18 14.90
CA GLU A 32 10.76 17.97 15.20
C GLU A 32 9.90 17.00 16.01
N ALA A 33 9.09 17.51 16.96
CA ALA A 33 8.10 16.70 17.66
C ALA A 33 7.06 16.09 16.70
N VAL A 34 6.54 16.84 15.73
CA VAL A 34 5.63 16.33 14.68
C VAL A 34 6.27 15.20 13.87
N ARG A 35 7.58 15.28 13.57
CA ARG A 35 8.32 14.20 12.88
C ARG A 35 8.56 12.97 13.74
N GLN A 36 8.69 13.13 15.05
CA GLN A 36 9.00 12.04 15.98
C GLN A 36 7.74 11.33 16.51
N ILE A 37 6.59 12.00 16.61
CA ILE A 37 5.33 11.41 17.08
C ILE A 37 4.97 10.11 16.35
N PRO A 38 5.01 10.01 15.00
CA PRO A 38 4.80 8.74 14.30
C PRO A 38 5.69 7.59 14.75
N ARG A 39 6.88 7.89 15.28
CA ARG A 39 7.85 6.90 15.78
C ARG A 39 7.68 6.58 17.27
N LEU A 40 6.98 7.45 18.01
CA LEU A 40 6.68 7.26 19.43
C LEU A 40 5.38 6.44 19.61
N LEU A 41 4.47 6.52 18.65
CA LEU A 41 3.16 5.87 18.71
C LEU A 41 3.21 4.44 18.16
N ASN A 42 3.24 3.47 19.08
CA ASN A 42 3.16 2.03 18.85
C ASN A 42 1.74 1.56 18.51
N ASP A 43 1.16 2.18 17.48
CA ASP A 43 -0.24 1.97 17.11
C ASP A 43 -0.42 0.95 16.00
N ILE A 44 0.65 0.40 15.45
CA ILE A 44 0.56 -0.58 14.38
C ILE A 44 0.79 -1.98 14.96
N CYS A 45 -0.14 -2.89 14.71
CA CYS A 45 -0.02 -4.29 15.10
C CYS A 45 0.03 -5.16 13.84
N ALA A 46 1.12 -5.90 13.68
CA ALA A 46 1.30 -6.88 12.60
C ALA A 46 1.16 -8.30 13.16
N LEU A 47 0.15 -9.02 12.68
CA LEU A 47 -0.15 -10.40 13.02
C LEU A 47 0.30 -11.30 11.88
N LYS A 48 1.35 -12.10 12.12
CA LYS A 48 1.87 -13.10 11.18
C LYS A 48 1.39 -14.48 11.62
N GLY A 49 0.74 -15.21 10.72
CA GLY A 49 0.21 -16.53 11.02
C GLY A 49 0.66 -17.60 10.03
N LYS A 50 0.83 -18.82 10.53
CA LYS A 50 0.94 -20.06 9.77
C LYS A 50 -0.21 -20.96 10.14
N PHE A 51 -0.90 -21.52 9.15
CA PHE A 51 -1.94 -22.51 9.40
C PHE A 51 -1.79 -23.73 8.51
N VAL A 52 -2.14 -24.89 9.06
CA VAL A 52 -2.11 -26.18 8.35
C VAL A 52 -3.44 -26.88 8.55
N ARG A 53 -3.97 -27.42 7.44
CA ARG A 53 -5.20 -28.21 7.36
C ARG A 53 -4.83 -29.65 6.98
N PRO A 54 -4.57 -30.53 7.98
CA PRO A 54 -4.06 -31.87 7.71
C PRO A 54 -5.01 -32.71 6.85
N ALA A 55 -6.33 -32.56 7.05
CA ALA A 55 -7.34 -33.33 6.34
C ALA A 55 -7.32 -33.11 4.81
N GLN A 56 -6.82 -31.96 4.36
CA GLN A 56 -6.82 -31.56 2.94
C GLN A 56 -5.41 -31.34 2.42
N ASN A 57 -4.39 -31.60 3.23
CA ASN A 57 -2.98 -31.34 2.93
C ASN A 57 -2.73 -29.90 2.44
N GLN A 58 -3.41 -28.93 3.06
CA GLN A 58 -3.27 -27.51 2.71
C GLN A 58 -2.47 -26.77 3.78
N HIS A 59 -1.57 -25.91 3.29
CA HIS A 59 -0.66 -25.11 4.07
C HIS A 59 -0.88 -23.65 3.72
N GLY A 60 -0.79 -22.76 4.72
CA GLY A 60 -1.02 -21.36 4.46
C GLY A 60 -0.31 -20.41 5.42
N LEU A 61 -0.13 -19.19 4.93
CA LEU A 61 0.34 -18.05 5.70
C LEU A 61 -0.72 -16.96 5.66
N PHE A 62 -0.75 -16.13 6.69
CA PHE A 62 -1.41 -14.84 6.62
C PHE A 62 -0.61 -13.75 7.32
N LEU A 63 -0.85 -12.52 6.88
CA LEU A 63 -0.43 -11.29 7.51
C LEU A 63 -1.64 -10.37 7.64
N VAL A 64 -1.92 -9.91 8.86
CA VAL A 64 -2.88 -8.84 9.11
C VAL A 64 -2.17 -7.67 9.77
N VAL A 65 -2.30 -6.49 9.20
CA VAL A 65 -1.77 -5.26 9.78
C VAL A 65 -2.93 -4.36 10.19
N LEU A 66 -2.94 -3.97 11.47
CA LEU A 66 -3.99 -3.22 12.12
C LEU A 66 -3.44 -1.89 12.63
N ASN A 67 -4.22 -0.83 12.51
CA ASN A 67 -4.01 0.38 13.30
C ASN A 67 -4.88 0.28 14.55
N LEU A 68 -4.25 0.10 15.71
CA LEU A 68 -4.88 -0.06 17.01
C LEU A 68 -5.60 1.22 17.46
N LYS A 69 -5.04 2.40 17.17
CA LYS A 69 -5.62 3.70 17.53
C LYS A 69 -6.86 4.03 16.70
N SER A 70 -6.77 3.92 15.37
CA SER A 70 -7.91 4.17 14.48
C SER A 70 -8.86 2.98 14.37
N ARG A 71 -8.50 1.82 14.93
CA ARG A 71 -9.25 0.55 14.86
C ARG A 71 -9.57 0.13 13.43
N LYS A 72 -8.60 0.29 12.53
CA LYS A 72 -8.75 -0.01 11.10
C LYS A 72 -7.84 -1.14 10.68
N VAL A 73 -8.37 -2.02 9.84
CA VAL A 73 -7.56 -2.98 9.10
C VAL A 73 -6.82 -2.23 8.00
N LEU A 74 -5.49 -2.13 8.12
CA LEU A 74 -4.65 -1.52 7.10
C LEU A 74 -4.33 -2.51 5.99
N ARG A 75 -4.11 -3.77 6.34
CA ARG A 75 -3.76 -4.82 5.38
C ARG A 75 -4.23 -6.19 5.88
N ALA A 76 -4.69 -7.03 4.96
CA ALA A 76 -4.92 -8.45 5.19
C ALA A 76 -4.44 -9.19 3.95
N ARG A 77 -3.51 -10.12 4.11
CA ARG A 77 -2.94 -10.94 3.04
C ARG A 77 -2.87 -12.37 3.50
N ALA A 78 -3.18 -13.30 2.61
CA ALA A 78 -3.01 -14.71 2.86
C ALA A 78 -2.48 -15.42 1.63
N VAL A 79 -1.89 -16.59 1.83
CA VAL A 79 -1.61 -17.55 0.76
C VAL A 79 -1.95 -18.93 1.28
N MET A 80 -2.62 -19.71 0.44
CA MET A 80 -2.87 -21.12 0.64
C MET A 80 -2.22 -21.89 -0.51
N SER A 81 -1.70 -23.07 -0.20
CA SER A 81 -1.04 -23.94 -1.16
C SER A 81 -1.12 -25.40 -0.70
N TYR A 82 -0.98 -26.32 -1.64
CA TYR A 82 -0.68 -27.72 -1.33
C TYR A 82 0.81 -27.96 -1.02
N ASP A 83 1.68 -26.99 -1.32
CA ASP A 83 3.11 -27.08 -1.05
C ASP A 83 3.41 -26.71 0.42
N PRO A 84 3.94 -27.64 1.24
CA PRO A 84 4.34 -27.36 2.63
C PRO A 84 5.48 -26.34 2.73
N ALA A 85 6.26 -26.12 1.68
CA ALA A 85 7.36 -25.14 1.67
C ALA A 85 6.86 -23.71 1.92
N VAL A 86 5.58 -23.44 1.68
CA VAL A 86 4.94 -22.15 2.01
C VAL A 86 5.04 -21.85 3.50
N CYS A 87 5.09 -22.86 4.37
CA CYS A 87 5.26 -22.68 5.81
C CYS A 87 6.72 -22.62 6.28
N ALA A 88 7.70 -22.60 5.37
CA ALA A 88 9.13 -22.61 5.71
C ALA A 88 9.64 -21.27 6.26
N VAL A 89 9.00 -20.13 5.94
CA VAL A 89 9.42 -18.82 6.47
C VAL A 89 9.27 -18.75 7.99
N GLU A 90 10.26 -18.28 8.72
CA GLU A 90 10.13 -18.16 10.18
C GLU A 90 9.12 -17.08 10.58
N LEU A 91 8.33 -17.36 11.62
CA LEU A 91 7.42 -16.34 12.17
C LEU A 91 8.21 -15.17 12.78
N ASP A 92 9.44 -15.41 13.19
CA ASP A 92 10.34 -14.38 13.73
C ASP A 92 10.90 -13.41 12.69
N ALA A 93 10.75 -13.72 11.39
CA ALA A 93 11.16 -12.81 10.33
C ALA A 93 10.45 -11.45 10.45
N GLU A 94 11.13 -10.38 10.04
CA GLU A 94 10.52 -9.05 9.96
C GLU A 94 9.24 -9.09 9.12
N TRP A 95 8.22 -8.33 9.54
CA TRP A 95 6.89 -8.38 8.92
C TRP A 95 6.92 -8.14 7.41
N PHE A 96 7.80 -7.25 6.93
CA PHE A 96 7.94 -6.96 5.50
C PHE A 96 8.58 -8.12 4.73
N ALA A 97 9.60 -8.77 5.29
CA ALA A 97 10.22 -9.96 4.70
C ALA A 97 9.21 -11.11 4.65
N PHE A 98 8.42 -11.28 5.71
CA PHE A 98 7.32 -12.24 5.78
C PHE A 98 6.27 -11.96 4.68
N GLU A 99 5.87 -10.70 4.50
CA GLU A 99 4.94 -10.32 3.46
C GLU A 99 5.49 -10.58 2.05
N LYS A 100 6.76 -10.22 1.80
CA LYS A 100 7.43 -10.49 0.52
C LYS A 100 7.45 -11.98 0.21
N HIS A 101 7.74 -12.82 1.22
CA HIS A 101 7.69 -14.27 1.07
C HIS A 101 6.28 -14.75 0.75
N LEU A 102 5.26 -14.24 1.44
CA LEU A 102 3.85 -14.54 1.17
C LEU A 102 3.48 -14.22 -0.29
N TYR A 103 3.88 -13.06 -0.82
CA TYR A 103 3.65 -12.72 -2.22
C TYR A 103 4.40 -13.66 -3.17
N GLY A 104 5.65 -14.03 -2.87
CA GLY A 104 6.41 -14.99 -3.66
C GLY A 104 5.71 -16.35 -3.74
N CYS A 105 5.16 -16.84 -2.63
CA CYS A 105 4.44 -18.11 -2.57
C CYS A 105 3.18 -18.14 -3.45
N ARG A 106 2.55 -16.99 -3.72
CA ARG A 106 1.37 -16.92 -4.60
C ARG A 106 1.70 -17.23 -6.06
N LEU A 107 2.98 -17.19 -6.42
CA LEU A 107 3.45 -17.47 -7.77
C LEU A 107 3.88 -18.94 -7.94
N TRP A 108 3.87 -19.73 -6.86
CA TRP A 108 4.27 -21.13 -6.91
C TRP A 108 3.17 -22.02 -7.48
N ASP A 109 3.59 -23.09 -8.14
CA ASP A 109 2.70 -24.18 -8.53
C ASP A 109 2.07 -24.82 -7.28
N GLY A 110 0.76 -25.10 -7.35
CA GLY A 110 0.00 -25.61 -6.21
C GLY A 110 -0.51 -24.55 -5.24
N SER A 111 -0.25 -23.26 -5.50
CA SER A 111 -0.94 -22.16 -4.82
C SER A 111 -2.43 -22.15 -5.15
N LEU A 112 -3.23 -21.67 -4.20
CA LEU A 112 -4.69 -21.69 -4.20
C LEU A 112 -5.24 -20.25 -4.12
N PRO A 113 -5.31 -19.49 -5.23
CA PRO A 113 -5.59 -18.06 -5.20
C PRO A 113 -7.00 -17.71 -4.70
N ALA A 114 -8.00 -18.53 -5.04
CA ALA A 114 -9.38 -18.28 -4.61
C ALA A 114 -9.52 -18.45 -3.10
N GLU A 115 -9.01 -19.56 -2.56
CA GLU A 115 -8.98 -19.87 -1.14
C GLU A 115 -8.14 -18.85 -0.37
N SER A 116 -7.00 -18.43 -0.93
CA SER A 116 -6.18 -17.36 -0.36
C SER A 116 -6.98 -16.07 -0.21
N LEU A 117 -7.72 -15.67 -1.25
CA LEU A 117 -8.55 -14.47 -1.24
C LEU A 117 -9.71 -14.59 -0.24
N GLU A 118 -10.33 -15.76 -0.13
CA GLU A 118 -11.38 -16.01 0.87
C GLU A 118 -10.85 -15.81 2.29
N VAL A 119 -9.67 -16.35 2.60
CA VAL A 119 -9.03 -16.16 3.90
C VAL A 119 -8.75 -14.68 4.18
N GLU A 120 -8.25 -13.94 3.19
CA GLU A 120 -8.03 -12.48 3.33
C GLU A 120 -9.31 -11.74 3.67
N GLN A 121 -10.37 -11.99 2.91
CA GLN A 121 -11.66 -11.34 3.10
C GLN A 121 -12.24 -11.68 4.47
N ARG A 122 -12.08 -12.92 4.93
CA ARG A 122 -12.55 -13.37 6.24
C ARG A 122 -11.78 -12.73 7.38
N LEU A 123 -10.46 -12.67 7.31
CA LEU A 123 -9.63 -12.00 8.30
C LEU A 123 -9.97 -10.51 8.36
N ALA A 124 -10.07 -9.85 7.21
CA ALA A 124 -10.45 -8.43 7.15
C ALA A 124 -11.87 -8.20 7.71
N ALA A 125 -12.83 -9.06 7.38
CA ALA A 125 -14.21 -8.96 7.88
C ALA A 125 -14.28 -9.19 9.40
N HIS A 126 -13.52 -10.17 9.93
CA HIS A 126 -13.44 -10.44 11.35
C HIS A 126 -13.01 -9.20 12.12
N PHE A 127 -11.86 -8.61 11.78
CA PHE A 127 -11.37 -7.42 12.47
C PHE A 127 -12.22 -6.17 12.26
N ARG A 128 -12.93 -6.05 11.13
CA ARG A 128 -13.90 -4.94 10.93
C ARG A 128 -15.16 -5.09 11.79
N ALA A 129 -15.55 -6.33 12.10
CA ALA A 129 -16.72 -6.63 12.93
C ALA A 129 -16.39 -6.76 14.42
N CYS A 130 -15.11 -6.80 14.79
CA CYS A 130 -14.66 -6.89 16.17
C CYS A 130 -15.05 -5.66 17.00
N GLU A 131 -15.43 -5.91 18.24
CA GLU A 131 -15.67 -4.86 19.23
C GLU A 131 -14.40 -4.03 19.48
N PRO A 132 -14.51 -2.72 19.76
CA PRO A 132 -13.37 -1.86 20.07
C PRO A 132 -12.40 -2.42 21.11
N ALA A 133 -12.93 -3.11 22.13
CA ALA A 133 -12.15 -3.73 23.20
C ALA A 133 -11.17 -4.81 22.69
N VAL A 134 -11.41 -5.41 21.52
CA VAL A 134 -10.47 -6.35 20.88
C VAL A 134 -9.17 -5.63 20.52
N PHE A 135 -9.25 -4.44 19.91
CA PHE A 135 -8.08 -3.66 19.52
C PHE A 135 -7.26 -3.21 20.75
N ASP A 136 -7.94 -2.86 21.83
CA ASP A 136 -7.28 -2.50 23.09
C ASP A 136 -6.56 -3.72 23.70
N ARG A 137 -7.18 -4.90 23.68
CA ARG A 137 -6.54 -6.15 24.12
C ARG A 137 -5.35 -6.53 23.24
N LEU A 138 -5.43 -6.37 21.93
CA LEU A 138 -4.32 -6.69 21.02
C LEU A 138 -3.04 -5.89 21.35
N ARG A 139 -3.15 -4.72 21.97
CA ARG A 139 -2.00 -3.93 22.41
C ARG A 139 -1.18 -4.67 23.48
N THR A 140 -1.84 -5.32 24.44
CA THR A 140 -1.18 -5.95 25.61
C THR A 140 -1.19 -7.48 25.59
N ALA A 141 -2.03 -8.12 24.77
CA ALA A 141 -2.20 -9.57 24.74
C ALA A 141 -0.94 -10.30 24.27
N GLU A 142 -0.63 -11.45 24.86
CA GLU A 142 0.46 -12.29 24.39
C GLU A 142 0.08 -13.01 23.08
N ALA A 143 1.07 -13.51 22.34
CA ALA A 143 0.82 -14.16 21.05
C ALA A 143 -0.13 -15.36 21.15
N ASP A 144 -0.12 -16.09 22.26
CA ASP A 144 -0.98 -17.25 22.50
C ASP A 144 -2.46 -16.85 22.65
N ASP A 145 -2.74 -15.73 23.33
CA ASP A 145 -4.10 -15.21 23.49
C ASP A 145 -4.69 -14.80 22.14
N VAL A 146 -3.88 -14.11 21.32
CA VAL A 146 -4.28 -13.70 19.96
C VAL A 146 -4.45 -14.91 19.05
N THR A 147 -3.62 -15.94 19.23
CA THR A 147 -3.77 -17.21 18.51
C THR A 147 -5.11 -17.87 18.85
N ALA A 148 -5.49 -17.92 20.13
CA ALA A 148 -6.77 -18.48 20.55
C ALA A 148 -7.96 -17.70 19.95
N GLU A 149 -7.89 -16.37 19.95
CA GLU A 149 -8.91 -15.48 19.40
C GLU A 149 -9.13 -15.71 17.89
N LEU A 150 -8.04 -15.91 17.12
CA LEU A 150 -8.10 -16.14 15.67
C LEU A 150 -8.34 -17.59 15.26
N THR A 151 -8.07 -18.55 16.14
CA THR A 151 -8.27 -19.98 15.84
C THR A 151 -9.76 -20.29 15.61
N ALA A 152 -10.65 -19.78 16.46
CA ALA A 152 -12.08 -20.02 16.34
C ALA A 152 -12.70 -19.58 14.99
N PRO A 153 -12.52 -18.34 14.51
CA PRO A 153 -13.08 -17.89 13.24
C PRO A 153 -12.49 -18.66 12.04
N LEU A 154 -11.19 -19.01 12.07
CA LEU A 154 -10.57 -19.78 11.00
C LEU A 154 -11.08 -21.23 10.98
N ARG A 155 -11.22 -21.89 12.14
CA ARG A 155 -11.82 -23.24 12.23
C ARG A 155 -13.25 -23.26 11.71
N ALA A 156 -14.05 -22.25 12.08
CA ALA A 156 -15.42 -22.12 11.61
C ALA A 156 -15.49 -21.93 10.09
N HIS A 157 -14.61 -21.10 9.52
CA HIS A 157 -14.54 -20.87 8.08
C HIS A 157 -14.18 -22.15 7.31
N PHE A 158 -13.13 -22.84 7.73
CA PHE A 158 -12.63 -24.03 7.06
C PHE A 158 -13.43 -25.31 7.37
N ARG A 159 -14.35 -25.24 8.34
CA ARG A 159 -15.07 -26.39 8.90
C ARG A 159 -14.10 -27.53 9.28
N ASP A 160 -12.94 -27.15 9.79
CA ASP A 160 -11.84 -28.06 10.09
C ASP A 160 -11.39 -27.88 11.54
N GLN A 161 -11.74 -28.85 12.39
CA GLN A 161 -11.33 -28.86 13.79
C GLN A 161 -9.85 -29.24 13.96
N GLY A 162 -9.25 -29.88 12.96
CA GLY A 162 -7.84 -30.26 12.92
C GLY A 162 -6.90 -29.12 12.49
N LEU A 163 -7.43 -27.91 12.25
CA LEU A 163 -6.63 -26.74 11.92
C LEU A 163 -5.59 -26.47 13.02
N SER A 164 -4.33 -26.52 12.65
CA SER A 164 -3.21 -26.06 13.46
C SER A 164 -2.87 -24.63 13.08
N LEU A 165 -2.88 -23.70 14.04
CA LEU A 165 -2.52 -22.31 13.85
C LEU A 165 -1.32 -21.96 14.75
N ARG A 166 -0.32 -21.29 14.19
CA ARG A 166 0.75 -20.61 14.94
C ARG A 166 0.79 -19.15 14.52
N LEU A 167 0.91 -18.24 15.47
CA LEU A 167 0.93 -16.81 15.20
C LEU A 167 2.03 -16.12 15.98
N LYS A 168 2.55 -15.04 15.39
CA LYS A 168 3.39 -14.07 16.08
C LYS A 168 2.79 -12.68 15.91
N LYS A 169 2.82 -11.91 17.00
CA LYS A 169 2.40 -10.51 17.06
C LYS A 169 3.64 -9.63 17.14
N ASP A 170 3.73 -8.65 16.24
CA ASP A 170 4.69 -7.56 16.33
C ASP A 170 3.94 -6.24 16.54
N ILE A 171 4.37 -5.44 17.51
CA ILE A 171 3.90 -4.07 17.70
C ILE A 171 4.96 -3.14 17.10
N LEU A 172 4.52 -2.24 16.22
CA LEU A 172 5.36 -1.37 15.43
C LEU A 172 4.88 0.08 15.63
N ASP A 173 5.83 1.00 15.53
CA ASP A 173 5.50 2.40 15.33
C ASP A 173 5.13 2.70 13.86
N LEU A 174 4.46 3.82 13.61
CA LEU A 174 4.05 4.21 12.26
C LEU A 174 5.27 4.43 11.35
N GLY A 175 6.37 4.92 11.92
CA GLY A 175 7.65 5.07 11.24
C GLY A 175 8.25 3.74 10.79
N GLN A 176 8.23 2.68 11.59
CA GLN A 176 8.69 1.33 11.26
C GLN A 176 7.82 0.69 10.18
N PHE A 177 6.51 0.90 10.26
CA PHE A 177 5.58 0.45 9.21
C PHE A 177 5.83 1.17 7.86
N GLN A 178 6.20 2.45 7.89
CA GLN A 178 6.48 3.25 6.69
C GLN A 178 7.93 3.11 6.16
N SER A 179 8.91 3.02 7.05
CA SER A 179 10.36 3.05 6.72
C SER A 179 10.85 1.76 6.09
N LEU A 180 10.25 0.61 6.41
CA LEU A 180 10.59 -0.67 5.79
C LEU A 180 10.07 -0.81 4.35
N ARG A 181 9.35 0.20 3.80
CA ARG A 181 9.15 0.34 2.35
C ARG A 181 10.43 0.76 1.62
N LYS A 182 11.36 1.42 2.32
CA LYS A 182 12.65 1.89 1.79
C LYS A 182 13.72 0.83 1.95
N VAL A 183 13.71 -0.20 1.11
CA VAL A 183 14.93 -1.00 0.91
C VAL A 183 15.96 -0.07 0.27
N PRO A 184 17.17 0.10 0.83
CA PRO A 184 18.21 0.85 0.15
C PRO A 184 18.59 0.05 -1.10
N ALA A 185 18.35 0.62 -2.28
CA ALA A 185 19.00 0.15 -3.49
C ALA A 185 20.53 0.15 -3.25
N PRO A 186 21.28 -0.86 -3.72
CA PRO A 186 22.72 -0.88 -3.55
C PRO A 186 23.31 0.37 -4.20
N SER A 187 23.86 1.25 -3.36
CA SER A 187 24.38 2.55 -3.76
C SER A 187 25.68 2.38 -4.53
N ALA A 188 25.57 2.27 -5.86
CA ALA A 188 26.68 2.56 -6.75
C ALA A 188 26.72 4.06 -7.06
N LYS A 189 27.74 4.71 -6.47
CA LYS A 189 28.39 5.98 -6.85
C LYS A 189 27.87 7.30 -6.26
N ARG A 190 28.81 7.91 -5.52
CA ARG A 190 28.93 9.31 -5.07
C ARG A 190 28.42 10.34 -6.09
N GLY A 191 27.56 11.24 -5.60
CA GLY A 191 27.26 12.56 -6.14
C GLY A 191 26.71 13.45 -5.02
N LYS A 192 27.09 14.73 -4.99
CA LYS A 192 26.83 15.71 -3.92
C LYS A 192 25.34 15.84 -3.52
N PRO A 193 25.03 16.20 -2.26
CA PRO A 193 23.65 16.39 -1.81
C PRO A 193 23.10 17.73 -2.32
N SER A 194 22.00 17.69 -3.06
CA SER A 194 21.15 18.86 -3.36
C SER A 194 20.05 18.99 -2.32
N LEU A 195 19.93 20.18 -1.73
CA LEU A 195 18.84 20.60 -0.84
C LEU A 195 17.54 20.78 -1.64
N GLY A 196 16.43 20.27 -1.11
CA GLY A 196 15.09 20.80 -1.39
C GLY A 196 14.22 20.05 -2.41
N ALA A 197 13.95 18.75 -2.20
CA ALA A 197 12.80 18.08 -2.82
C ALA A 197 11.85 17.54 -1.73
N PRO A 198 10.52 17.74 -1.83
CA PRO A 198 9.56 17.09 -0.94
C PRO A 198 9.70 15.56 -1.04
N PRO A 199 9.40 14.81 0.03
CA PRO A 199 9.58 13.36 0.05
C PRO A 199 8.69 12.73 -1.02
N GLU A 200 9.30 12.14 -2.04
CA GLU A 200 8.59 11.33 -3.04
C GLU A 200 7.88 10.18 -2.31
N GLU A 201 6.55 10.16 -2.39
CA GLU A 201 5.77 8.96 -2.06
C GLU A 201 6.31 7.81 -2.93
N ASP A 202 6.56 6.63 -2.35
CA ASP A 202 7.01 5.44 -3.10
C ASP A 202 5.92 5.01 -4.10
N LEU A 203 5.91 5.67 -5.25
CA LEU A 203 4.98 5.52 -6.35
C LEU A 203 5.44 4.33 -7.19
N LEU A 204 4.61 3.31 -7.33
CA LEU A 204 4.89 2.26 -8.31
C LEU A 204 4.63 2.83 -9.71
N VAL A 205 5.71 3.15 -10.41
CA VAL A 205 5.65 3.69 -11.78
C VAL A 205 5.72 2.55 -12.79
N LEU A 206 4.68 2.38 -13.59
CA LEU A 206 4.56 1.42 -14.67
C LEU A 206 5.08 2.01 -15.98
N LYS A 207 5.72 1.19 -16.81
CA LYS A 207 6.02 1.59 -18.19
C LYS A 207 4.76 1.50 -19.05
N ILE A 208 4.37 2.61 -19.65
CA ILE A 208 3.15 2.69 -20.46
C ILE A 208 3.41 3.31 -21.84
N THR A 209 2.44 3.17 -22.73
CA THR A 209 2.35 3.87 -24.01
C THR A 209 0.97 4.52 -24.12
N LEU A 210 0.90 5.75 -24.61
CA LEU A 210 -0.36 6.41 -24.89
C LEU A 210 -0.88 6.04 -26.29
N GLU A 211 -2.19 5.95 -26.46
CA GLU A 211 -2.83 5.66 -27.74
C GLU A 211 -2.77 6.87 -28.67
N GLU A 212 -2.30 6.65 -29.90
CA GLU A 212 -2.20 7.67 -30.94
C GLU A 212 -3.54 7.83 -31.66
N ASP A 213 -3.89 9.06 -32.01
CA ASP A 213 -5.11 9.39 -32.75
C ASP A 213 -4.83 10.56 -33.72
N LEU A 214 -5.28 10.44 -34.97
CA LEU A 214 -5.08 11.47 -36.01
C LEU A 214 -5.85 12.76 -35.69
N GLU A 215 -6.91 12.67 -34.89
CA GLU A 215 -7.67 13.83 -34.38
C GLU A 215 -7.31 14.15 -32.92
N GLY A 216 -6.22 13.58 -32.41
CA GLY A 216 -5.78 13.71 -31.03
C GLY A 216 -5.08 15.04 -30.68
N VAL A 217 -4.62 15.12 -29.44
CA VAL A 217 -3.92 16.29 -28.87
C VAL A 217 -2.40 16.12 -29.01
N PRO A 218 -1.66 17.14 -29.47
CA PRO A 218 -0.20 17.09 -29.50
C PRO A 218 0.40 16.85 -28.11
N ALA A 219 1.49 16.10 -28.02
CA ALA A 219 2.16 15.84 -26.74
C ALA A 219 2.53 17.12 -25.97
N ALA A 220 2.89 18.19 -26.68
CA ALA A 220 3.22 19.50 -26.10
C ALA A 220 2.01 20.24 -25.52
N GLU A 221 0.79 19.87 -25.93
CA GLU A 221 -0.45 20.51 -25.50
C GLU A 221 -1.21 19.74 -24.43
N LEU A 222 -0.81 18.49 -24.14
CA LEU A 222 -1.34 17.73 -23.01
C LEU A 222 -1.17 18.53 -21.72
N ARG A 223 -2.12 18.39 -20.79
CA ARG A 223 -2.08 19.06 -19.47
C ARG A 223 -2.48 18.09 -18.37
N ALA A 224 -2.02 18.39 -17.15
CA ALA A 224 -2.51 17.70 -15.96
C ALA A 224 -4.04 17.83 -15.86
N GLY A 225 -4.73 16.70 -15.69
CA GLY A 225 -6.18 16.59 -15.65
C GLY A 225 -6.85 16.22 -16.99
N ASP A 226 -6.13 16.18 -18.10
CA ASP A 226 -6.64 15.58 -19.34
C ASP A 226 -6.76 14.06 -19.17
N MET A 227 -7.81 13.46 -19.74
CA MET A 227 -7.99 12.01 -19.76
C MET A 227 -7.32 11.45 -21.00
N VAL A 228 -6.37 10.52 -20.85
CA VAL A 228 -5.64 9.87 -21.94
C VAL A 228 -5.84 8.37 -21.91
N PHE A 229 -5.68 7.71 -23.05
CA PHE A 229 -5.79 6.26 -23.15
C PHE A 229 -4.40 5.62 -23.08
N ALA A 230 -4.08 4.98 -21.95
CA ALA A 230 -2.77 4.40 -21.68
C ALA A 230 -2.81 2.87 -21.72
N ARG A 231 -1.80 2.26 -22.35
CA ARG A 231 -1.57 0.82 -22.36
C ARG A 231 -0.32 0.49 -21.54
N VAL A 232 -0.44 -0.48 -20.64
CA VAL A 232 0.70 -0.99 -19.86
C VAL A 232 1.55 -1.90 -20.75
N VAL A 233 2.80 -1.50 -21.00
CA VAL A 233 3.79 -2.26 -21.80
C VAL A 233 4.93 -2.81 -20.95
N ASP A 234 4.76 -2.74 -19.64
CA ASP A 234 5.74 -3.12 -18.65
C ASP A 234 5.75 -4.64 -18.47
N GLY A 235 6.88 -5.28 -18.79
CA GLY A 235 7.05 -6.73 -18.72
C GLY A 235 7.20 -7.29 -17.31
N ARG A 236 7.27 -6.45 -16.26
CA ARG A 236 7.35 -6.93 -14.88
C ARG A 236 6.04 -7.60 -14.49
N ASP A 237 6.12 -8.73 -13.77
CA ASP A 237 4.95 -9.50 -13.35
C ASP A 237 3.93 -8.67 -12.56
N ILE A 238 4.42 -7.77 -11.69
CA ILE A 238 3.57 -6.84 -10.94
C ILE A 238 2.78 -5.90 -11.86
N ALA A 239 3.39 -5.48 -12.97
CA ALA A 239 2.75 -4.58 -13.92
C ALA A 239 1.73 -5.34 -14.78
N GLN A 240 2.01 -6.58 -15.15
CA GLN A 240 1.06 -7.46 -15.84
C GLN A 240 -0.17 -7.77 -14.96
N TYR A 241 0.05 -8.00 -13.65
CA TYR A 241 -1.04 -8.15 -12.69
C TYR A 241 -1.90 -6.88 -12.57
N LEU A 242 -1.27 -5.72 -12.41
CA LEU A 242 -1.97 -4.44 -12.32
C LEU A 242 -2.70 -4.10 -13.63
N ALA A 243 -2.12 -4.40 -14.78
CA ALA A 243 -2.77 -4.25 -16.07
C ALA A 243 -4.06 -5.08 -16.15
N ARG A 244 -4.07 -6.33 -15.65
CA ARG A 244 -5.32 -7.13 -15.53
C ARG A 244 -6.32 -6.50 -14.57
N LEU A 245 -5.85 -6.03 -13.42
CA LEU A 245 -6.70 -5.44 -12.39
C LEU A 245 -7.40 -4.16 -12.87
N PHE A 246 -6.71 -3.32 -13.65
CA PHE A 246 -7.26 -2.10 -14.24
C PHE A 246 -8.03 -2.34 -15.55
N GLY A 247 -8.21 -3.61 -15.98
CA GLY A 247 -8.91 -3.95 -17.22
C GLY A 247 -8.10 -3.71 -18.50
N GLY A 248 -6.82 -3.36 -18.41
CA GLY A 248 -5.92 -3.15 -19.54
C GLY A 248 -5.24 -4.39 -20.09
N LEU A 249 -5.57 -5.58 -19.56
CA LEU A 249 -5.14 -6.87 -20.12
C LEU A 249 -6.30 -7.88 -20.13
N THR A 250 -6.76 -8.23 -21.32
CA THR A 250 -7.87 -9.16 -21.57
C THR A 250 -7.37 -10.47 -22.20
N ALA A 251 -8.27 -11.46 -22.37
CA ALA A 251 -7.96 -12.69 -23.10
C ALA A 251 -7.51 -12.44 -24.56
N SER A 252 -7.94 -11.32 -25.14
CA SER A 252 -7.57 -10.88 -26.50
C SER A 252 -6.28 -10.05 -26.53
N GLY A 253 -5.66 -9.80 -25.39
CA GLY A 253 -4.42 -9.03 -25.26
C GLY A 253 -4.59 -7.69 -24.54
N PRO A 254 -3.54 -6.83 -24.58
CA PRO A 254 -3.53 -5.54 -23.91
C PRO A 254 -4.54 -4.55 -24.51
N VAL A 255 -5.30 -3.88 -23.66
CA VAL A 255 -6.32 -2.89 -24.02
C VAL A 255 -5.97 -1.54 -23.37
N PRO A 256 -6.21 -0.39 -24.04
CA PRO A 256 -6.00 0.92 -23.43
C PRO A 256 -6.94 1.16 -22.25
N ILE A 257 -6.44 1.83 -21.22
CA ILE A 257 -7.19 2.25 -20.03
C ILE A 257 -7.24 3.78 -20.03
N GLU A 258 -8.43 4.34 -19.85
CA GLU A 258 -8.62 5.78 -19.69
C GLU A 258 -8.10 6.24 -18.32
N VAL A 259 -7.15 7.17 -18.29
CA VAL A 259 -6.47 7.62 -17.07
C VAL A 259 -6.17 9.13 -17.13
N PRO A 260 -6.26 9.84 -16.00
CA PRO A 260 -5.91 11.25 -15.95
C PRO A 260 -4.39 11.43 -16.01
N VAL A 261 -3.95 12.44 -16.76
CA VAL A 261 -2.59 12.94 -16.73
C VAL A 261 -2.34 13.63 -15.39
N GLU A 262 -1.27 13.24 -14.72
CA GLU A 262 -0.84 13.78 -13.45
C GLU A 262 0.16 14.91 -13.62
N ALA A 263 1.18 14.67 -14.44
CA ALA A 263 2.26 15.62 -14.68
C ALA A 263 2.85 15.43 -16.08
N ILE A 264 3.41 16.51 -16.61
CA ILE A 264 4.06 16.53 -17.92
C ILE A 264 5.37 17.27 -17.78
N GLU A 265 6.45 16.61 -18.19
CA GLU A 265 7.80 17.16 -18.11
C GLU A 265 8.45 17.12 -19.48
N SER A 266 9.05 18.23 -19.89
CA SER A 266 9.81 18.28 -21.14
C SER A 266 11.19 17.64 -20.91
N SER A 267 11.53 16.62 -21.70
CA SER A 267 12.85 15.99 -21.68
C SER A 267 13.53 16.08 -23.05
N PRO A 268 14.87 15.96 -23.12
CA PRO A 268 15.59 15.91 -24.40
C PRO A 268 15.17 14.75 -25.31
N ALA A 269 14.59 13.68 -24.75
CA ALA A 269 14.16 12.48 -25.48
C ALA A 269 12.68 12.55 -25.93
N GLY A 270 11.98 13.64 -25.64
CA GLY A 270 10.54 13.79 -25.86
C GLY A 270 9.83 14.31 -24.60
N THR A 271 8.50 14.41 -24.67
CA THR A 271 7.69 14.83 -23.53
C THR A 271 7.44 13.61 -22.63
N LEU A 272 7.80 13.67 -21.36
CA LEU A 272 7.46 12.65 -20.38
C LEU A 272 6.06 12.93 -19.85
N ALA A 273 5.12 12.04 -20.14
CA ALA A 273 3.76 12.08 -19.60
C ALA A 273 3.64 11.08 -18.45
N ARG A 274 3.32 11.58 -17.26
CA ARG A 274 2.95 10.77 -16.10
C ARG A 274 1.43 10.74 -15.95
N VAL A 275 0.87 9.56 -15.85
CA VAL A 275 -0.56 9.32 -15.63
C VAL A 275 -0.79 8.58 -14.32
N ARG A 276 -2.00 8.68 -13.77
CA ARG A 276 -2.35 8.03 -12.51
C ARG A 276 -3.41 6.96 -12.69
N PHE A 277 -3.05 5.70 -12.43
CA PHE A 277 -4.01 4.57 -12.45
C PHE A 277 -4.77 4.45 -11.12
N ALA A 278 -4.06 4.60 -10.00
CA ALA A 278 -4.62 4.52 -8.65
C ALA A 278 -3.72 5.23 -7.64
N VAL A 279 -4.17 5.35 -6.39
CA VAL A 279 -3.33 5.82 -5.28
C VAL A 279 -2.11 4.91 -5.15
N GLY A 280 -0.91 5.47 -5.28
CA GLY A 280 0.35 4.73 -5.23
C GLY A 280 0.75 4.00 -6.51
N VAL A 281 -0.01 4.13 -7.61
CA VAL A 281 0.32 3.52 -8.92
C VAL A 281 0.20 4.56 -10.04
N ALA A 282 1.31 4.87 -10.67
CA ALA A 282 1.40 5.76 -11.82
C ALA A 282 1.95 5.05 -13.04
N GLY A 283 1.87 5.69 -14.20
CA GLY A 283 2.52 5.24 -15.42
C GLY A 283 3.29 6.36 -16.08
N ASP A 284 4.49 6.05 -16.55
CA ASP A 284 5.31 6.99 -17.33
C ASP A 284 5.38 6.53 -18.79
N ALA A 285 5.09 7.46 -19.70
CA ALA A 285 5.31 7.33 -21.14
C ALA A 285 6.23 8.46 -21.62
N VAL A 286 7.24 8.13 -22.41
CA VAL A 286 7.93 9.13 -23.24
C VAL A 286 7.15 9.23 -24.55
N VAL A 287 6.54 10.39 -24.78
CA VAL A 287 5.75 10.67 -25.98
C VAL A 287 6.51 11.60 -26.94
N PRO A 288 6.73 11.17 -28.19
CA PRO A 288 7.29 12.03 -29.23
C PRO A 288 6.43 13.26 -29.51
N GLY A 289 7.08 14.41 -29.71
CA GLY A 289 6.41 15.70 -29.91
C GLY A 289 5.70 15.85 -31.26
N ASP A 290 6.01 14.98 -32.23
CA ASP A 290 5.45 14.94 -33.58
C ASP A 290 4.16 14.11 -33.68
N LYS A 291 3.72 13.50 -32.58
CA LYS A 291 2.55 12.63 -32.52
C LYS A 291 1.37 13.25 -31.79
N LEU A 292 0.18 12.84 -32.22
CA LEU A 292 -1.11 13.22 -31.65
C LEU A 292 -1.66 12.06 -30.83
N TYR A 293 -2.16 12.36 -29.64
CA TYR A 293 -2.60 11.38 -28.65
C TYR A 293 -4.08 11.51 -28.36
N LYS A 294 -4.76 10.38 -28.24
CA LYS A 294 -6.17 10.35 -27.87
C LYS A 294 -6.35 10.91 -26.45
N ALA A 295 -6.97 12.08 -26.35
CA ALA A 295 -7.16 12.77 -25.08
C ALA A 295 -8.52 13.49 -25.03
N GLU A 296 -9.21 13.39 -23.89
CA GLU A 296 -10.42 14.15 -23.60
C GLU A 296 -10.10 15.22 -22.56
N ARG A 297 -10.38 16.49 -22.88
CA ARG A 297 -10.17 17.59 -21.93
C ARG A 297 -11.16 17.47 -20.79
N GLY A 298 -10.66 17.29 -19.57
CA GLY A 298 -11.50 17.17 -18.38
C GLY A 298 -12.45 18.36 -18.24
N ALA A 299 -13.76 18.10 -18.11
CA ALA A 299 -14.85 19.08 -18.05
C ALA A 299 -14.83 20.03 -16.82
N ALA A 300 -13.73 20.14 -16.09
CA ALA A 300 -13.61 20.87 -14.84
C ALA A 300 -13.03 22.30 -14.97
N HIS A 301 -12.93 22.85 -16.18
CA HIS A 301 -12.35 24.20 -16.40
C HIS A 301 -13.32 25.30 -16.83
N ASN A 302 -14.63 25.03 -16.86
CA ASN A 302 -15.66 26.07 -17.13
C ASN A 302 -16.46 26.52 -15.90
N ARG A 303 -16.05 26.13 -14.68
CA ARG A 303 -16.40 26.86 -13.46
C ARG A 303 -15.11 27.11 -12.70
N GLY A 304 -14.76 28.39 -12.59
CA GLY A 304 -13.69 28.85 -11.73
C GLY A 304 -14.00 28.51 -10.29
N ASP A 305 -13.61 27.31 -9.86
CA ASP A 305 -13.18 27.05 -8.51
C ASP A 305 -12.42 25.73 -8.48
N GLY A 306 -11.35 25.70 -7.69
CA GLY A 306 -10.30 24.69 -7.74
C GLY A 306 -10.78 23.24 -7.73
N SER A 307 -10.06 22.43 -8.51
CA SER A 307 -10.11 20.97 -8.56
C SER A 307 -10.58 20.33 -7.24
N TRP A 308 -11.66 19.56 -7.27
CA TRP A 308 -12.36 19.06 -6.08
C TRP A 308 -11.48 18.25 -5.10
N TRP A 309 -10.39 17.65 -5.58
CA TRP A 309 -9.38 16.93 -4.78
C TRP A 309 -8.46 17.85 -3.95
N ARG A 310 -8.23 19.11 -4.35
CA ARG A 310 -7.44 20.08 -3.55
C ARG A 310 -8.14 20.46 -2.24
N ARG A 311 -9.44 20.17 -2.08
CA ARG A 311 -10.19 20.42 -0.84
C ARG A 311 -9.97 19.32 0.22
N PHE A 312 -9.34 18.20 -0.12
CA PHE A 312 -9.12 17.08 0.80
C PHE A 312 -7.70 17.01 1.40
N PHE A 313 -6.75 17.79 0.88
CA PHE A 313 -5.33 17.76 1.31
C PHE A 313 -4.77 19.15 1.67
N LYS A 314 -5.65 20.09 2.01
CA LYS A 314 -5.31 21.25 2.84
C LYS A 314 -6.19 21.17 4.08
N GLY A 315 -5.58 20.79 5.19
CA GLY A 315 -6.18 20.37 6.45
C GLY A 315 -5.25 19.32 7.01
#